data_AF-W3AS88-F1
#
_entry.id   AF-W3AS88-F1
#
_cell.length_a   1.000
_cell.length_b   1.000
_cell.length_c   1.000
_cell.angle_alpha   90.00
_cell.angle_beta   90.00
_cell.angle_gamma   90.00
#
_symmetry.space_group_name_H-M   'P 1'
#
loop_
_entity.id
_entity.type
_entity.pdbx_description
1 polymer ?
#
loop_
_entity_poly.entity_id
_entity_poly.type
_entity_poly.pdbx_seq_one_letter_code
_entity_poly.pdbx_strand_id
1 'polypeptide(L)'
;MVFIFTALYPEAKPLIKMFGLKKRADMTRFQQFVPEEYLKLMAGADGEDSGDSKGRRIRPEMVLTITGVGPINASAAVSSVLTEYDAGSADQLLSLGTAAMLHKHDGKELFLLNKLLDQNSDRCFYPDMLVETAIPEASVVTGSQVLTERAVMFLDMAAGDYELYDMEAAAVYQAAAFYVGPHQQSFLRVVTDSGISEDVSDVKILAAHVTDSVERNVEQILDYVEKLREISAKEEERMDILGVPEKKAVEKVIRDAHFSKVMQDQFTQYVKYGSLSGISWMAEVERLYEEGVLPTVDKRNGKKVLDVIRNIISE
;
A
#
# COMPACT_ATOMS: atom_id res chain seq x y z
N MET A 1 3.09 5.55 5.23
CA MET A 1 3.83 5.61 3.94
C MET A 1 2.87 5.39 2.77
N VAL A 2 3.11 6.05 1.64
CA VAL A 2 2.33 5.84 0.39
C VAL A 2 3.14 5.02 -0.62
N PHE A 3 2.58 3.89 -1.04
CA PHE A 3 3.13 3.04 -2.09
C PHE A 3 2.47 3.38 -3.42
N ILE A 4 3.25 3.77 -4.43
CA ILE A 4 2.77 4.05 -5.78
C ILE A 4 3.32 2.99 -6.73
N PHE A 5 2.46 2.29 -7.44
CA PHE A 5 2.82 1.27 -8.42
C PHE A 5 2.37 1.68 -9.82
N THR A 6 3.32 1.69 -10.76
CA THR A 6 3.09 1.97 -12.18
C THR A 6 3.70 0.86 -13.03
N ALA A 7 3.07 0.47 -14.13
CA ALA A 7 3.59 -0.59 -15.00
C ALA A 7 4.81 -0.11 -15.79
N LEU A 8 4.78 1.13 -16.26
CA LEU A 8 5.72 1.68 -17.22
C LEU A 8 6.39 2.96 -16.71
N TYR A 9 7.67 3.17 -17.10
CA TYR A 9 8.38 4.41 -16.76
C TYR A 9 7.71 5.69 -17.33
N PRO A 10 7.17 5.69 -18.58
CA PRO A 10 6.34 6.78 -19.06
C PRO A 10 5.19 7.21 -18.14
N GLU A 11 4.54 6.26 -17.44
CA GLU A 11 3.47 6.57 -16.49
C GLU A 11 4.03 7.22 -15.22
N ALA A 12 5.19 6.74 -14.76
CA ALA A 12 5.83 7.23 -13.56
C ALA A 12 6.52 8.59 -13.73
N LYS A 13 7.02 8.89 -14.93
CA LYS A 13 7.93 10.02 -15.18
C LYS A 13 7.36 11.38 -14.73
N PRO A 14 6.09 11.73 -15.00
CA PRO A 14 5.48 12.96 -14.48
C PRO A 14 5.53 13.03 -12.95
N LEU A 15 5.15 11.95 -12.26
CA LEU A 15 5.14 11.88 -10.79
C LEU A 15 6.55 11.95 -10.21
N ILE A 16 7.52 11.22 -10.79
CA ILE A 16 8.93 11.26 -10.35
C ILE A 16 9.45 12.70 -10.39
N LYS A 17 9.13 13.45 -11.45
CA LYS A 17 9.53 14.85 -11.61
C LYS A 17 8.84 15.74 -10.58
N MET A 18 7.52 15.62 -10.43
CA MET A 18 6.73 16.50 -9.55
C MET A 18 7.03 16.30 -8.07
N PHE A 19 7.21 15.05 -7.62
CA PHE A 19 7.60 14.74 -6.24
C PHE A 19 9.12 14.81 -6.00
N GLY A 20 9.93 15.13 -7.03
CA GLY A 20 11.39 15.22 -6.90
C GLY A 20 12.06 13.89 -6.52
N LEU A 21 11.47 12.75 -6.88
CA LEU A 21 11.94 11.43 -6.48
C LEU A 21 13.25 11.07 -7.18
N LYS A 22 14.11 10.35 -6.46
CA LYS A 22 15.40 9.85 -6.94
C LYS A 22 15.40 8.34 -7.00
N LYS A 23 16.04 7.81 -8.05
CA LYS A 23 16.16 6.37 -8.25
C LYS A 23 17.06 5.76 -7.16
N ARG A 24 16.60 4.66 -6.58
CA ARG A 24 17.41 3.79 -5.72
C ARG A 24 18.41 2.97 -6.56
N ALA A 25 19.71 3.17 -6.32
CA ALA A 25 20.77 2.50 -7.06
C ALA A 25 21.08 1.08 -6.52
N ASP A 26 20.74 0.82 -5.27
CA ASP A 26 20.86 -0.48 -4.60
C ASP A 26 19.85 -1.51 -5.11
N MET A 27 18.78 -1.05 -5.77
CA MET A 27 17.70 -1.91 -6.29
C MET A 27 17.93 -2.30 -7.75
N THR A 28 18.07 -3.61 -7.99
CA THR A 28 18.39 -4.18 -9.31
C THR A 28 17.22 -4.86 -10.02
N ARG A 29 16.17 -5.26 -9.29
CA ARG A 29 15.03 -6.03 -9.84
C ARG A 29 13.87 -5.12 -10.23
N PHE A 30 13.30 -4.43 -9.27
CA PHE A 30 12.22 -3.46 -9.49
C PHE A 30 12.78 -2.06 -9.29
N GLN A 31 12.57 -1.18 -10.27
CA GLN A 31 13.06 0.19 -10.16
C GLN A 31 12.20 0.94 -9.16
N GLN A 32 12.82 1.42 -8.09
CA GLN A 32 12.18 2.19 -7.04
C GLN A 32 12.69 3.63 -7.04
N PHE A 33 11.79 4.56 -6.78
CA PHE A 33 12.06 5.99 -6.67
C PHE A 33 11.52 6.49 -5.32
N VAL A 34 12.36 7.22 -4.60
CA VAL A 34 12.10 7.68 -3.22
C VAL A 34 12.57 9.13 -3.05
N PRO A 35 12.10 9.86 -2.03
CA PRO A 35 12.61 11.20 -1.74
C PRO A 35 14.12 11.22 -1.51
N GLU A 36 14.78 12.30 -1.92
CA GLU A 36 16.24 12.44 -1.80
C GLU A 36 16.73 12.41 -0.34
N GLU A 37 15.92 12.94 0.57
CA GLU A 37 16.21 12.95 2.02
C GLU A 37 16.36 11.53 2.56
N TYR A 38 15.52 10.61 2.11
CA TYR A 38 15.61 9.20 2.49
C TYR A 38 16.92 8.57 2.02
N LEU A 39 17.38 8.87 0.79
CA LEU A 39 18.66 8.36 0.29
C LEU A 39 19.85 8.87 1.12
N LYS A 40 19.82 10.14 1.54
CA LYS A 40 20.85 10.73 2.40
C LYS A 40 20.89 10.08 3.78
N LEU A 41 19.72 9.81 4.37
CA LEU A 41 19.61 9.11 5.64
C LEU A 41 20.19 7.69 5.55
N MET A 42 19.87 6.95 4.48
CA MET A 42 20.38 5.60 4.26
C MET A 42 21.91 5.59 4.09
N ALA A 43 22.47 6.55 3.35
CA ALA A 43 23.92 6.65 3.16
C ALA A 43 24.69 7.07 4.43
N GLY A 44 24.04 7.78 5.35
CA GLY A 44 24.62 8.19 6.64
C GLY A 44 24.48 7.15 7.75
N ALA A 45 23.56 6.18 7.61
CA ALA A 45 23.29 5.14 8.61
C ALA A 45 24.35 4.02 8.63
N ASP A 46 25.23 3.95 7.62
CA ASP A 46 26.31 2.94 7.52
C ASP A 46 27.51 3.22 8.46
N GLY A 47 27.38 4.12 9.45
CA GLY A 47 28.51 4.66 10.24
C GLY A 47 28.41 4.66 11.76
N GLU A 48 27.28 4.32 12.40
CA GLU A 48 27.17 4.30 13.86
C GLU A 48 26.53 3.00 14.38
N ASP A 49 27.39 2.08 14.81
CA ASP A 49 27.05 0.97 15.68
C ASP A 49 26.69 1.53 17.07
N SER A 50 25.50 2.10 17.20
CA SER A 50 24.91 2.49 18.48
C SER A 50 23.97 1.39 18.94
N GLY A 51 24.56 0.39 19.59
CA GLY A 51 23.82 -0.66 20.28
C GLY A 51 22.98 -0.10 21.43
N ASP A 52 21.76 0.39 21.16
CA ASP A 52 20.62 0.28 22.09
C ASP A 52 19.24 0.63 21.51
N SER A 53 19.03 0.51 20.19
CA SER A 53 17.67 0.57 19.63
C SER A 53 17.49 -0.55 18.62
N LYS A 54 16.63 -1.52 18.93
CA LYS A 54 16.21 -2.53 17.96
C LYS A 54 15.52 -1.83 16.78
N GLY A 55 16.31 -1.57 15.73
CA GLY A 55 15.93 -1.64 14.33
C GLY A 55 14.60 -1.01 13.94
N ARG A 56 14.37 0.27 14.25
CA ARG A 56 13.31 1.01 13.55
C ARG A 56 13.82 1.26 12.13
N ARG A 57 13.45 0.36 11.21
CA ARG A 57 13.79 0.44 9.79
C ARG A 57 13.34 1.83 9.31
N ILE A 58 14.29 2.68 8.92
CA ILE A 58 13.97 4.00 8.38
C ILE A 58 13.12 3.76 7.13
N ARG A 59 11.96 4.42 7.04
CA ARG A 59 11.04 4.30 5.91
C ARG A 59 10.89 5.68 5.27
N PRO A 60 10.80 5.77 3.93
CA PRO A 60 10.45 7.01 3.28
C PRO A 60 8.96 7.30 3.47
N GLU A 61 8.55 8.55 3.28
CA GLU A 61 7.13 8.90 3.26
C GLU A 61 6.38 8.24 2.10
N MET A 62 7.07 8.01 0.98
CA MET A 62 6.53 7.37 -0.21
C MET A 62 7.59 6.59 -0.99
N VAL A 63 7.13 5.60 -1.76
CA VAL A 63 7.93 4.91 -2.77
C VAL A 63 7.12 4.76 -4.04
N LEU A 64 7.72 5.11 -5.17
CA LEU A 64 7.19 4.82 -6.51
C LEU A 64 7.95 3.64 -7.09
N THR A 65 7.24 2.60 -7.51
CA THR A 65 7.84 1.39 -8.10
C THR A 65 7.33 1.13 -9.51
N ILE A 66 8.26 0.88 -10.43
CA ILE A 66 7.94 0.36 -11.76
C ILE A 66 7.77 -1.16 -11.67
N THR A 67 6.56 -1.66 -11.88
CA THR A 67 6.26 -3.08 -11.77
C THR A 67 6.64 -3.87 -13.01
N GLY A 68 6.57 -3.23 -14.19
CA GLY A 68 6.51 -3.93 -15.47
C GLY A 68 5.07 -4.29 -15.84
N VAL A 69 4.87 -4.61 -17.12
CA VAL A 69 3.55 -4.87 -17.71
C VAL A 69 3.05 -6.27 -17.36
N GLY A 70 1.75 -6.38 -17.10
CA GLY A 70 1.03 -7.61 -16.91
C GLY A 70 0.95 -8.10 -15.46
N PRO A 71 0.03 -9.05 -15.20
CA PRO A 71 -0.40 -9.39 -13.84
C PRO A 71 0.70 -10.06 -13.00
N ILE A 72 1.59 -10.84 -13.63
CA ILE A 72 2.68 -11.53 -12.94
C ILE A 72 3.73 -10.53 -12.43
N ASN A 73 4.13 -9.59 -13.29
CA ASN A 73 5.11 -8.56 -12.95
C ASN A 73 4.56 -7.63 -11.86
N ALA A 74 3.31 -7.20 -12.00
CA ALA A 74 2.58 -6.43 -10.99
C ALA A 74 2.58 -7.14 -9.63
N SER A 75 2.16 -8.41 -9.59
CA SER A 75 2.07 -9.18 -8.34
C SER A 75 3.44 -9.37 -7.65
N ALA A 76 4.47 -9.66 -8.43
CA ALA A 76 5.82 -9.87 -7.92
C ALA A 76 6.43 -8.58 -7.34
N ALA A 77 6.26 -7.46 -8.05
CA ALA A 77 6.74 -6.16 -7.60
C ALA A 77 6.03 -5.69 -6.33
N VAL A 78 4.69 -5.77 -6.31
CA VAL A 78 3.87 -5.36 -5.16
C VAL A 78 4.25 -6.16 -3.92
N SER A 79 4.28 -7.49 -4.02
CA SER A 79 4.63 -8.35 -2.88
C SER A 79 6.05 -8.09 -2.37
N SER A 80 7.02 -7.91 -3.28
CA SER A 80 8.40 -7.61 -2.92
C SER A 80 8.52 -6.29 -2.16
N VAL A 81 7.88 -5.22 -2.66
CA VAL A 81 7.99 -3.88 -2.08
C VAL A 81 7.22 -3.77 -0.77
N LEU A 82 6.00 -4.29 -0.69
CA LEU A 82 5.23 -4.26 0.56
C LEU A 82 5.91 -5.08 1.66
N THR A 83 6.55 -6.21 1.32
CA THR A 83 7.38 -6.96 2.28
C THR A 83 8.63 -6.18 2.69
N GLU A 84 9.31 -5.54 1.74
CA GLU A 84 10.54 -4.79 2.02
C GLU A 84 10.29 -3.70 3.06
N TYR A 85 9.21 -2.96 2.91
CA TYR A 85 8.90 -1.83 3.77
C TYR A 85 8.00 -2.18 4.96
N ASP A 86 7.68 -3.46 5.17
CA ASP A 86 6.79 -3.93 6.24
C ASP A 86 5.47 -3.15 6.25
N ALA A 87 4.77 -3.18 5.11
CA ALA A 87 3.53 -2.45 4.90
C ALA A 87 2.48 -2.83 5.96
N GLY A 88 1.82 -1.83 6.55
CA GLY A 88 0.89 -1.99 7.66
C GLY A 88 -0.38 -1.16 7.53
N SER A 89 -1.14 -1.08 8.63
CA SER A 89 -2.49 -0.47 8.65
C SER A 89 -2.54 1.05 8.48
N ALA A 90 -1.42 1.76 8.70
CA ALA A 90 -1.33 3.19 8.42
C ALA A 90 -0.91 3.49 6.97
N ASP A 91 -0.48 2.49 6.20
CA ASP A 91 0.04 2.73 4.85
C ASP A 91 -1.08 2.81 3.81
N GLN A 92 -0.80 3.49 2.70
CA GLN A 92 -1.73 3.62 1.59
C GLN A 92 -1.07 3.10 0.31
N LEU A 93 -1.86 2.53 -0.58
CA LEU A 93 -1.40 2.02 -1.87
C LEU A 93 -2.19 2.70 -2.99
N LEU A 94 -1.47 3.17 -3.99
CA LEU A 94 -2.00 3.67 -5.25
C LEU A 94 -1.44 2.85 -6.41
N SER A 95 -2.30 2.13 -7.13
CA SER A 95 -2.00 1.64 -8.46
C SER A 95 -2.34 2.73 -9.47
N LEU A 96 -1.33 3.34 -10.09
CA LEU A 96 -1.51 4.30 -11.17
C LEU A 96 -1.08 3.64 -12.48
N GLY A 97 -1.94 3.66 -13.49
CA GLY A 97 -1.61 3.09 -14.79
C GLY A 97 -2.44 3.69 -15.90
N THR A 98 -2.18 3.23 -17.10
CA THR A 98 -2.99 3.55 -18.27
C THR A 98 -4.03 2.47 -18.54
N ALA A 99 -5.11 2.84 -19.22
CA ALA A 99 -6.16 1.92 -19.61
C ALA A 99 -6.69 2.24 -21.00
N ALA A 100 -7.18 1.20 -21.67
CA ALA A 100 -8.00 1.33 -22.86
C ALA A 100 -9.46 1.55 -22.44
N MET A 101 -10.16 2.41 -23.15
CA MET A 101 -11.59 2.61 -22.99
C MET A 101 -12.38 1.55 -23.78
N LEU A 102 -13.36 0.90 -23.15
CA LEU A 102 -14.25 -0.06 -23.81
C LEU A 102 -15.48 0.59 -24.45
N HIS A 103 -16.03 1.66 -23.85
CA HIS A 103 -17.20 2.38 -24.36
C HIS A 103 -16.96 3.89 -24.45
N LYS A 104 -17.61 4.58 -25.38
CA LYS A 104 -17.47 6.04 -25.51
C LYS A 104 -17.93 6.76 -24.23
N HIS A 105 -17.08 7.63 -23.69
CA HIS A 105 -17.37 8.47 -22.53
C HIS A 105 -17.21 9.96 -22.90
N ASP A 106 -17.82 10.85 -22.10
CA ASP A 106 -17.90 12.31 -22.21
C ASP A 106 -16.57 13.09 -22.07
N GLY A 107 -15.46 12.58 -22.62
CA GLY A 107 -14.18 13.31 -22.68
C GLY A 107 -13.40 13.42 -21.37
N LYS A 108 -13.69 12.55 -20.39
CA LYS A 108 -12.88 12.42 -19.17
C LYS A 108 -11.70 11.48 -19.43
N GLU A 109 -10.52 11.84 -18.92
CA GLU A 109 -9.27 11.10 -19.15
C GLU A 109 -8.77 10.33 -17.91
N LEU A 110 -9.24 10.66 -16.70
CA LEU A 110 -8.78 10.03 -15.46
C LEU A 110 -9.98 9.45 -14.69
N PHE A 111 -9.83 8.21 -14.21
CA PHE A 111 -10.85 7.50 -13.44
C PHE A 111 -10.30 6.84 -12.19
N LEU A 112 -11.11 6.76 -11.15
CA LEU A 112 -10.90 5.99 -9.93
C LEU A 112 -11.64 4.66 -10.05
N LEU A 113 -10.95 3.54 -9.91
CA LEU A 113 -11.56 2.24 -10.15
C LEU A 113 -12.31 1.73 -8.91
N ASN A 114 -13.62 1.51 -9.05
CA ASN A 114 -14.49 1.02 -7.96
C ASN A 114 -14.79 -0.49 -8.06
N LYS A 115 -14.47 -1.12 -9.19
CA LYS A 115 -14.66 -2.55 -9.44
C LYS A 115 -13.63 -3.07 -10.44
N LEU A 116 -12.95 -4.16 -10.08
CA LEU A 116 -11.89 -4.78 -10.86
C LEU A 116 -12.27 -6.23 -11.19
N LEU A 117 -12.48 -6.55 -12.46
CA LEU A 117 -12.68 -7.92 -12.93
C LEU A 117 -11.35 -8.53 -13.38
N ASP A 118 -10.92 -9.62 -12.78
CA ASP A 118 -9.84 -10.44 -13.34
C ASP A 118 -10.40 -11.38 -14.41
N GLN A 119 -10.08 -11.10 -15.67
CA GLN A 119 -10.55 -11.87 -16.82
C GLN A 119 -10.11 -13.35 -16.76
N ASN A 120 -8.99 -13.66 -16.10
CA ASN A 120 -8.46 -15.02 -16.09
C ASN A 120 -9.18 -15.91 -15.07
N SER A 121 -9.68 -15.34 -13.98
CA SER A 121 -10.31 -16.07 -12.88
C SER A 121 -11.81 -15.79 -12.73
N ASP A 122 -12.34 -14.82 -13.48
CA ASP A 122 -13.72 -14.34 -13.40
C ASP A 122 -14.11 -13.82 -11.99
N ARG A 123 -13.10 -13.38 -11.22
CA ARG A 123 -13.28 -12.82 -9.88
C ARG A 123 -13.34 -11.31 -9.95
N CYS A 124 -14.27 -10.74 -9.17
CA CYS A 124 -14.37 -9.30 -8.97
C CYS A 124 -13.76 -8.88 -7.63
N PHE A 125 -13.10 -7.73 -7.63
CA PHE A 125 -12.52 -7.08 -6.47
C PHE A 125 -13.03 -5.64 -6.37
N TYR A 126 -13.16 -5.12 -5.15
CA TYR A 126 -13.84 -3.85 -4.88
C TYR A 126 -13.00 -3.02 -3.91
N PRO A 127 -12.18 -2.08 -4.43
CA PRO A 127 -11.57 -1.04 -3.61
C PRO A 127 -12.66 -0.17 -2.95
N ASP A 128 -12.44 0.30 -1.72
CA ASP A 128 -13.45 1.14 -1.04
C ASP A 128 -13.36 2.60 -1.52
N MET A 129 -14.49 3.18 -1.92
CA MET A 129 -14.57 4.57 -2.39
C MET A 129 -14.74 5.56 -1.21
N LEU A 130 -13.70 5.68 -0.38
CA LEU A 130 -13.73 6.50 0.84
C LEU A 130 -13.09 7.88 0.69
N VAL A 131 -12.21 8.06 -0.31
CA VAL A 131 -11.48 9.32 -0.51
C VAL A 131 -12.37 10.29 -1.28
N GLU A 132 -12.67 11.44 -0.67
CA GLU A 132 -13.45 12.48 -1.33
C GLU A 132 -12.66 13.09 -2.50
N THR A 133 -13.19 12.93 -3.71
CA THR A 133 -12.56 13.40 -4.93
C THR A 133 -13.58 13.72 -6.02
N ALA A 134 -13.22 14.61 -6.93
CA ALA A 134 -13.99 14.90 -8.14
C ALA A 134 -13.65 13.94 -9.30
N ILE A 135 -12.67 13.05 -9.12
CA ILE A 135 -12.31 12.03 -10.10
C ILE A 135 -13.50 11.07 -10.25
N PRO A 136 -14.02 10.86 -11.46
CA PRO A 136 -15.13 9.94 -11.69
C PRO A 136 -14.73 8.49 -11.38
N GLU A 137 -15.70 7.71 -10.94
CA GLU A 137 -15.54 6.27 -10.78
C GLU A 137 -15.74 5.52 -12.10
N ALA A 138 -15.06 4.39 -12.25
CA ALA A 138 -15.29 3.45 -13.36
C ALA A 138 -14.97 2.01 -12.91
N SER A 139 -15.51 1.04 -13.63
CA SER A 139 -15.09 -0.36 -13.50
C SER A 139 -14.13 -0.76 -14.62
N VAL A 140 -13.29 -1.76 -14.33
CA VAL A 140 -12.23 -2.21 -15.25
C VAL A 140 -12.22 -3.74 -15.40
N VAL A 141 -11.92 -4.18 -16.61
CA VAL A 141 -11.51 -5.56 -16.90
C VAL A 141 -9.99 -5.62 -16.95
N THR A 142 -9.38 -6.40 -16.07
CA THR A 142 -7.95 -6.69 -16.07
C THR A 142 -7.69 -7.99 -16.84
N GLY A 143 -7.00 -7.88 -17.98
CA GLY A 143 -6.61 -9.03 -18.80
C GLY A 143 -5.10 -9.30 -18.79
N SER A 144 -4.69 -10.34 -19.51
CA SER A 144 -3.28 -10.76 -19.61
C SER A 144 -2.63 -10.40 -20.95
N GLN A 145 -3.37 -9.74 -21.84
CA GLN A 145 -2.93 -9.41 -23.20
C GLN A 145 -3.28 -7.98 -23.55
N VAL A 146 -2.57 -7.41 -24.52
CA VAL A 146 -2.91 -6.10 -25.07
C VAL A 146 -4.27 -6.17 -25.76
N LEU A 147 -5.11 -5.15 -25.54
CA LEU A 147 -6.44 -5.10 -26.10
C LEU A 147 -6.40 -4.81 -27.61
N THR A 148 -6.94 -5.74 -28.40
CA THR A 148 -7.11 -5.59 -29.85
C THR A 148 -8.56 -5.20 -30.17
N GLU A 149 -8.79 -4.55 -31.31
CA GLU A 149 -10.16 -4.17 -31.74
C GLU A 149 -11.14 -5.35 -31.74
N ARG A 150 -10.67 -6.55 -32.15
CA ARG A 150 -11.47 -7.77 -32.11
C ARG A 150 -11.83 -8.18 -30.68
N ALA A 151 -10.91 -8.03 -29.74
CA ALA A 151 -11.15 -8.32 -28.33
C ALA A 151 -12.12 -7.31 -27.70
N VAL A 152 -12.06 -6.04 -28.10
CA VAL A 152 -13.04 -5.01 -27.68
C VAL A 152 -14.47 -5.46 -28.01
N MET A 153 -14.73 -5.89 -29.25
CA MET A 153 -16.07 -6.35 -29.65
C MET A 153 -16.58 -7.54 -28.83
N PHE A 154 -15.68 -8.44 -28.42
CA PHE A 154 -16.05 -9.58 -27.57
C PHE A 154 -16.34 -9.13 -26.13
N LEU A 155 -15.52 -8.24 -25.58
CA LEU A 155 -15.72 -7.69 -24.24
C LEU A 155 -16.98 -6.82 -24.16
N ASP A 156 -17.29 -6.06 -25.19
CA ASP A 156 -18.54 -5.28 -25.28
C ASP A 156 -19.78 -6.19 -25.12
N MET A 157 -19.75 -7.40 -25.68
CA MET A 157 -20.83 -8.38 -25.51
C MET A 157 -20.79 -9.12 -24.16
N ALA A 158 -19.61 -9.46 -23.65
CA ALA A 158 -19.45 -10.34 -22.48
C ALA A 158 -19.36 -9.58 -21.14
N ALA A 159 -18.95 -8.31 -21.19
CA ALA A 159 -18.61 -7.45 -20.06
C ALA A 159 -19.08 -6.01 -20.32
N GLY A 160 -20.24 -5.84 -20.97
CA GLY A 160 -20.77 -4.52 -21.36
C GLY A 160 -21.14 -3.57 -20.22
N ASP A 161 -21.04 -4.01 -18.97
CA ASP A 161 -21.16 -3.16 -17.78
C ASP A 161 -19.81 -2.58 -17.32
N TYR A 162 -18.71 -2.83 -18.07
CA TYR A 162 -17.36 -2.36 -17.72
C TYR A 162 -16.85 -1.29 -18.67
N GLU A 163 -16.31 -0.20 -18.11
CA GLU A 163 -15.90 0.96 -18.89
C GLU A 163 -14.46 0.89 -19.41
N LEU A 164 -13.57 0.24 -18.66
CA LEU A 164 -12.13 0.26 -18.92
C LEU A 164 -11.53 -1.14 -19.07
N TYR A 165 -10.36 -1.20 -19.71
CA TYR A 165 -9.52 -2.39 -19.77
C TYR A 165 -8.08 -2.04 -19.42
N ASP A 166 -7.48 -2.84 -18.53
CA ASP A 166 -6.06 -2.73 -18.16
C ASP A 166 -5.41 -4.12 -18.04
N MET A 167 -4.16 -4.18 -17.60
CA MET A 167 -3.42 -5.43 -17.47
C MET A 167 -2.89 -5.71 -16.05
N GLU A 168 -3.17 -4.84 -15.08
CA GLU A 168 -2.52 -4.90 -13.77
C GLU A 168 -3.45 -4.72 -12.56
N ALA A 169 -4.58 -4.00 -12.65
CA ALA A 169 -5.35 -3.57 -11.47
C ALA A 169 -5.75 -4.73 -10.56
N ALA A 170 -6.41 -5.75 -11.11
CA ALA A 170 -6.84 -6.90 -10.32
C ALA A 170 -5.66 -7.69 -9.72
N ALA A 171 -4.50 -7.72 -10.38
CA ALA A 171 -3.32 -8.40 -9.87
C ALA A 171 -2.64 -7.62 -8.73
N VAL A 172 -2.54 -6.30 -8.87
CA VAL A 172 -2.07 -5.41 -7.79
C VAL A 172 -2.97 -5.54 -6.57
N TYR A 173 -4.29 -5.52 -6.74
CA TYR A 173 -5.24 -5.69 -5.63
C TYR A 173 -5.02 -7.01 -4.89
N GLN A 174 -4.94 -8.11 -5.63
CA GLN A 174 -4.78 -9.45 -5.06
C GLN A 174 -3.46 -9.59 -4.30
N ALA A 175 -2.36 -9.08 -4.85
CA ALA A 175 -1.06 -9.12 -4.18
C ALA A 175 -1.03 -8.21 -2.94
N ALA A 176 -1.62 -7.01 -3.03
CA ALA A 176 -1.67 -6.06 -1.93
C ALA A 176 -2.58 -6.52 -0.78
N ALA A 177 -3.63 -7.29 -1.06
CA ALA A 177 -4.58 -7.78 -0.07
C ALA A 177 -3.95 -8.69 1.02
N PHE A 178 -2.73 -9.19 0.82
CA PHE A 178 -1.97 -9.88 1.86
C PHE A 178 -1.39 -8.94 2.93
N TYR A 179 -1.32 -7.65 2.65
CA TYR A 179 -0.65 -6.64 3.49
C TYR A 179 -1.60 -5.53 3.96
N VAL A 180 -2.47 -5.05 3.06
CA VAL A 180 -3.32 -3.87 3.29
C VAL A 180 -4.77 -4.14 2.87
N GLY A 181 -5.72 -3.54 3.58
CA GLY A 181 -7.15 -3.72 3.34
C GLY A 181 -7.69 -2.93 2.14
N PRO A 182 -8.94 -3.17 1.69
CA PRO A 182 -9.55 -2.49 0.54
C PRO A 182 -9.60 -0.96 0.69
N HIS A 183 -9.91 -0.47 1.89
CA HIS A 183 -9.86 0.95 2.26
C HIS A 183 -8.49 1.63 2.14
N GLN A 184 -7.40 0.87 2.04
CA GLN A 184 -6.03 1.39 1.88
C GLN A 184 -5.55 1.34 0.43
N GLN A 185 -6.35 0.79 -0.49
CA GLN A 185 -5.96 0.56 -1.88
C GLN A 185 -6.78 1.42 -2.82
N SER A 186 -6.09 2.26 -3.59
CA SER A 186 -6.69 3.11 -4.62
C SER A 186 -6.12 2.76 -6.00
N PHE A 187 -6.94 2.89 -7.03
CA PHE A 187 -6.59 2.51 -8.39
C PHE A 187 -6.99 3.64 -9.33
N LEU A 188 -6.01 4.31 -9.91
CA LEU A 188 -6.24 5.37 -10.89
C LEU A 188 -5.85 4.90 -12.28
N ARG A 189 -6.70 5.16 -13.26
CA ARG A 189 -6.42 4.88 -14.67
C ARG A 189 -6.57 6.12 -15.52
N VAL A 190 -5.50 6.42 -16.25
CA VAL A 190 -5.51 7.43 -17.31
C VAL A 190 -5.84 6.73 -18.63
N VAL A 191 -6.88 7.18 -19.30
CA VAL A 191 -7.29 6.64 -20.59
C VAL A 191 -6.35 7.17 -21.67
N THR A 192 -5.67 6.26 -22.37
CA THR A 192 -4.74 6.63 -23.46
C THR A 192 -5.29 6.33 -24.84
N ASP A 193 -6.17 5.34 -24.94
CA ASP A 193 -6.69 4.84 -26.22
C ASP A 193 -8.05 4.13 -26.02
N SER A 194 -8.60 3.60 -27.11
CA SER A 194 -9.81 2.75 -27.12
C SER A 194 -9.48 1.34 -27.62
N GLY A 195 -8.26 0.86 -27.36
CA GLY A 195 -7.66 -0.30 -28.00
C GLY A 195 -6.71 0.08 -29.13
N ILE A 196 -5.69 -0.77 -29.33
CA ILE A 196 -4.67 -0.55 -30.35
C ILE A 196 -5.10 -1.17 -31.69
N SER A 197 -5.08 -0.38 -32.76
CA SER A 197 -5.09 -0.91 -34.15
C SER A 197 -3.75 -1.61 -34.42
N GLU A 198 -3.74 -2.75 -35.11
CA GLU A 198 -2.55 -3.62 -35.30
C GLU A 198 -1.27 -2.94 -35.87
N ASP A 199 -1.34 -1.68 -36.31
CA ASP A 199 -0.24 -0.89 -36.89
C ASP A 199 0.37 0.19 -35.93
N VAL A 200 0.86 -0.19 -34.74
CA VAL A 200 1.67 0.75 -33.92
C VAL A 200 3.14 0.67 -34.32
N SER A 201 3.54 1.61 -35.18
CA SER A 201 4.85 1.58 -35.85
C SER A 201 5.99 2.32 -35.10
N ASP A 202 5.78 2.87 -33.90
CA ASP A 202 6.90 3.42 -33.10
C ASP A 202 6.64 3.43 -31.58
N VAL A 203 7.41 2.62 -30.85
CA VAL A 203 7.40 2.51 -29.38
C VAL A 203 7.69 3.86 -28.70
N LYS A 204 8.51 4.73 -29.32
CA LYS A 204 8.83 6.04 -28.74
C LYS A 204 7.63 6.98 -28.76
N ILE A 205 6.82 6.92 -29.81
CA ILE A 205 5.62 7.74 -29.95
C ILE A 205 4.59 7.31 -28.89
N LEU A 206 4.40 6.01 -28.71
CA LEU A 206 3.49 5.49 -27.69
C LEU A 206 3.95 5.91 -26.27
N ALA A 207 5.24 5.79 -25.97
CA ALA A 207 5.79 6.21 -24.69
C ALA A 207 5.63 7.72 -24.44
N ALA A 208 5.78 8.56 -25.48
CA ALA A 208 5.54 9.99 -25.38
C ALA A 208 4.06 10.28 -25.13
N HIS A 209 3.15 9.64 -25.88
CA HIS A 209 1.71 9.80 -25.70
C HIS A 209 1.22 9.40 -24.30
N VAL A 210 1.73 8.28 -23.75
CA VAL A 210 1.46 7.87 -22.37
C VAL A 210 1.95 8.95 -21.39
N THR A 211 3.20 9.42 -21.56
CA THR A 211 3.77 10.45 -20.69
C THR A 211 2.91 11.72 -20.71
N ASP A 212 2.53 12.18 -21.90
CA ASP A 212 1.74 13.40 -22.08
C ASP A 212 0.32 13.27 -21.51
N SER A 213 -0.31 12.10 -21.65
CA SER A 213 -1.65 11.83 -21.11
C SER A 213 -1.63 11.84 -19.58
N VAL A 214 -0.60 11.25 -18.96
CA VAL A 214 -0.43 11.32 -17.51
C VAL A 214 -0.08 12.73 -17.05
N GLU A 215 0.78 13.46 -17.77
CA GLU A 215 1.15 14.85 -17.44
C GLU A 215 -0.07 15.79 -17.45
N ARG A 216 -1.02 15.61 -18.39
CA ARG A 216 -2.29 16.38 -18.42
C ARG A 216 -3.14 16.23 -17.16
N ASN A 217 -3.06 15.06 -16.52
CA ASN A 217 -3.86 14.72 -15.34
C ASN A 217 -3.04 14.78 -14.05
N VAL A 218 -1.79 15.25 -14.11
CA VAL A 218 -0.84 15.15 -12.98
C VAL A 218 -1.34 15.92 -11.76
N GLU A 219 -1.94 17.11 -11.92
CA GLU A 219 -2.44 17.91 -10.80
C GLU A 219 -3.51 17.16 -9.99
N GLN A 220 -4.44 16.48 -10.65
CA GLN A 220 -5.48 15.69 -9.99
C GLN A 220 -4.89 14.44 -9.30
N ILE A 221 -3.88 13.81 -9.93
CA ILE A 221 -3.17 12.67 -9.34
C ILE A 221 -2.40 13.11 -8.09
N LEU A 222 -1.75 14.28 -8.13
CA LEU A 222 -1.02 14.83 -6.98
C LEU A 222 -1.96 15.15 -5.83
N ASP A 223 -3.10 15.83 -6.08
CA ASP A 223 -4.13 16.09 -5.07
C ASP A 223 -4.58 14.79 -4.40
N TYR A 224 -4.81 13.74 -5.20
CA TYR A 224 -5.20 12.44 -4.67
C TYR A 224 -4.10 11.79 -3.81
N VAL A 225 -2.84 11.83 -4.25
CA VAL A 225 -1.71 11.30 -3.47
C VAL A 225 -1.53 12.07 -2.15
N GLU A 226 -1.71 13.38 -2.13
CA GLU A 226 -1.66 14.17 -0.90
C GLU A 226 -2.77 13.78 0.08
N LYS A 227 -4.00 13.53 -0.40
CA LYS A 227 -5.07 12.97 0.45
C LYS A 227 -4.68 11.61 1.05
N LEU A 228 -4.04 10.74 0.27
CA LEU A 228 -3.52 9.46 0.80
C LEU A 228 -2.43 9.67 1.85
N ARG A 229 -1.53 10.65 1.66
CA ARG A 229 -0.51 11.00 2.67
C ARG A 229 -1.15 11.49 3.96
N GLU A 230 -2.16 12.35 3.89
CA GLU A 230 -2.89 12.82 5.06
C GLU A 230 -3.59 11.69 5.80
N ILE A 231 -4.25 10.77 5.09
CA ILE A 231 -4.87 9.59 5.69
C ILE A 231 -3.80 8.75 6.38
N SER A 232 -2.68 8.51 5.71
CA SER A 232 -1.57 7.73 6.27
C SER A 232 -1.02 8.34 7.56
N ALA A 233 -0.80 9.66 7.57
CA ALA A 233 -0.31 10.37 8.75
C ALA A 233 -1.32 10.33 9.91
N LYS A 234 -2.61 10.56 9.63
CA LYS A 234 -3.68 10.50 10.63
C LYS A 234 -3.80 9.09 11.23
N GLU A 235 -3.66 8.05 10.42
CA GLU A 235 -3.68 6.67 10.92
C GLU A 235 -2.41 6.33 11.72
N GLU A 236 -1.25 6.84 11.34
CA GLU A 236 -0.02 6.69 12.13
C GLU A 236 -0.14 7.38 13.50
N GLU A 237 -0.68 8.61 13.55
CA GLU A 237 -0.99 9.32 14.79
C GLU A 237 -2.03 8.57 15.65
N ARG A 238 -3.09 8.03 15.04
CA ARG A 238 -4.09 7.20 15.73
C ARG A 238 -3.53 5.86 16.18
N MET A 239 -2.48 5.35 15.56
CA MET A 239 -1.78 4.16 16.03
C MET A 239 -0.80 4.48 17.15
N ASP A 240 -0.30 5.72 17.20
CA ASP A 240 0.55 6.25 18.26
C ASP A 240 -0.26 6.74 19.49
N ILE A 241 -1.18 5.89 19.97
CA ILE A 241 -2.00 6.16 21.18
C ILE A 241 -1.15 6.17 22.45
N LEU A 242 -0.02 5.45 22.44
CA LEU A 242 0.82 5.28 23.62
C LEU A 242 1.93 6.31 23.66
N GLY A 243 2.03 7.04 24.76
CA GLY A 243 3.16 7.92 25.01
C GLY A 243 4.49 7.15 25.01
N VAL A 244 5.60 7.87 24.83
CA VAL A 244 6.97 7.29 24.89
C VAL A 244 7.20 6.42 26.15
N PRO A 245 6.74 6.80 27.36
CA PRO A 245 6.87 5.94 28.55
C PRO A 245 6.09 4.63 28.45
N GLU A 246 4.87 4.68 27.91
CA GLU A 246 4.00 3.51 27.79
C GLU A 246 4.53 2.51 26.76
N LYS A 247 5.08 2.99 25.63
CA LYS A 247 5.76 2.13 24.66
C LYS A 247 6.93 1.36 25.29
N LYS A 248 7.75 2.05 26.09
CA LYS A 248 8.87 1.39 26.83
C LYS A 248 8.35 0.35 27.82
N ALA A 249 7.22 0.62 28.48
CA ALA A 249 6.58 -0.34 29.38
C ALA A 249 6.09 -1.58 28.60
N VAL A 250 5.43 -1.38 27.46
CA VAL A 250 4.98 -2.47 26.57
C VAL A 250 6.14 -3.36 26.13
N GLU A 251 7.23 -2.76 25.65
CA GLU A 251 8.43 -3.49 25.22
C GLU A 251 9.07 -4.27 26.38
N LYS A 252 9.11 -3.67 27.58
CA LYS A 252 9.59 -4.34 28.78
C LYS A 252 8.75 -5.57 29.11
N VAL A 253 7.42 -5.44 29.11
CA VAL A 253 6.52 -6.57 29.39
C VAL A 253 6.67 -7.66 28.34
N ILE A 254 6.71 -7.32 27.06
CA ILE A 254 6.89 -8.27 25.96
C ILE A 254 8.15 -9.12 26.16
N ARG A 255 9.26 -8.45 26.52
CA ARG A 255 10.55 -9.09 26.77
C ARG A 255 10.50 -9.97 28.03
N ASP A 256 10.06 -9.40 29.14
CA ASP A 256 10.04 -10.05 30.45
C ASP A 256 9.07 -11.24 30.48
N ALA A 257 7.98 -11.17 29.71
CA ALA A 257 6.99 -12.24 29.60
C ALA A 257 7.34 -13.30 28.54
N HIS A 258 8.43 -13.13 27.78
CA HIS A 258 8.85 -14.03 26.70
C HIS A 258 7.78 -14.27 25.63
N PHE A 259 7.05 -13.23 25.21
CA PHE A 259 5.97 -13.38 24.22
C PHE A 259 6.49 -13.85 22.85
N SER A 260 5.78 -14.81 22.23
CA SER A 260 5.94 -15.11 20.79
C SER A 260 5.43 -13.94 19.94
N LYS A 261 5.77 -13.88 18.65
CA LYS A 261 5.32 -12.78 17.78
C LYS A 261 3.80 -12.59 17.82
N VAL A 262 3.03 -13.68 17.70
CA VAL A 262 1.56 -13.66 17.83
C VAL A 262 1.10 -13.08 19.18
N MET A 263 1.77 -13.44 20.28
CA MET A 263 1.44 -12.91 21.61
C MET A 263 1.79 -11.43 21.77
N GLN A 264 2.88 -10.98 21.14
CA GLN A 264 3.26 -9.56 21.12
C GLN A 264 2.20 -8.73 20.42
N ASP A 265 1.74 -9.21 19.25
CA ASP A 265 0.71 -8.54 18.47
C ASP A 265 -0.62 -8.48 19.25
N GLN A 266 -1.01 -9.58 19.90
CA GLN A 266 -2.19 -9.64 20.78
C GLN A 266 -2.07 -8.68 21.98
N PHE A 267 -0.93 -8.69 22.68
CA PHE A 267 -0.72 -7.82 23.83
C PHE A 267 -0.79 -6.35 23.44
N THR A 268 -0.11 -5.97 22.35
CA THR A 268 -0.13 -4.60 21.82
C THR A 268 -1.55 -4.18 21.47
N GLN A 269 -2.34 -5.07 20.88
CA GLN A 269 -3.75 -4.82 20.58
C GLN A 269 -4.58 -4.62 21.86
N TYR A 270 -4.39 -5.44 22.89
CA TYR A 270 -5.09 -5.27 24.16
C TYR A 270 -4.72 -3.94 24.81
N VAL A 271 -3.44 -3.63 24.93
CA VAL A 271 -2.97 -2.34 25.47
C VAL A 271 -3.58 -1.16 24.73
N LYS A 272 -3.68 -1.23 23.40
CA LYS A 272 -4.34 -0.22 22.57
C LYS A 272 -5.81 -0.07 22.96
N TYR A 273 -6.56 -1.17 23.04
CA TYR A 273 -7.97 -1.17 23.45
C TYR A 273 -8.16 -0.65 24.88
N GLY A 274 -7.34 -1.11 25.83
CA GLY A 274 -7.39 -0.67 27.22
C GLY A 274 -7.16 0.84 27.33
N SER A 275 -6.15 1.35 26.64
CA SER A 275 -5.83 2.80 26.62
C SER A 275 -6.97 3.63 26.02
N LEU A 276 -7.56 3.18 24.91
CA LEU A 276 -8.73 3.84 24.30
C LEU A 276 -9.99 3.77 25.19
N SER A 277 -10.13 2.72 25.98
CA SER A 277 -11.29 2.50 26.86
C SER A 277 -11.10 3.12 28.26
N GLY A 278 -9.96 3.77 28.52
CA GLY A 278 -9.62 4.31 29.84
C GLY A 278 -9.32 3.25 30.91
N ILE A 279 -9.10 1.99 30.51
CA ILE A 279 -8.75 0.87 31.40
C ILE A 279 -7.25 0.93 31.69
N SER A 280 -6.89 1.03 32.97
CA SER A 280 -5.50 1.09 33.41
C SER A 280 -4.84 -0.28 33.42
N TRP A 281 -4.44 -0.78 32.25
CA TRP A 281 -3.70 -2.02 32.11
C TRP A 281 -2.32 -1.98 32.80
N MET A 282 -1.73 -0.78 32.95
CA MET A 282 -0.42 -0.60 33.62
C MET A 282 -0.47 -1.00 35.10
N ALA A 283 -1.56 -0.65 35.80
CA ALA A 283 -1.72 -1.00 37.22
C ALA A 283 -1.70 -2.52 37.42
N GLU A 284 -2.30 -3.28 36.49
CA GLU A 284 -2.27 -4.73 36.53
C GLU A 284 -0.86 -5.28 36.26
N VAL A 285 -0.17 -4.73 35.28
CA VAL A 285 1.21 -5.13 34.98
C VAL A 285 2.12 -4.91 36.18
N GLU A 286 1.99 -3.77 36.87
CA GLU A 286 2.72 -3.47 38.10
C GLU A 286 2.44 -4.53 39.17
N ARG A 287 1.17 -4.87 39.40
CA ARG A 287 0.78 -5.96 40.32
C ARG A 287 1.46 -7.29 39.98
N LEU A 288 1.51 -7.66 38.70
CA LEU A 288 2.16 -8.90 38.27
C LEU A 288 3.69 -8.91 38.51
N TYR A 289 4.35 -7.74 38.48
CA TYR A 289 5.75 -7.62 38.90
C TYR A 289 5.89 -7.72 40.41
N GLU A 290 5.02 -7.09 41.19
CA GLU A 290 5.02 -7.14 42.66
C GLU A 290 4.79 -8.56 43.20
N GLU A 291 3.90 -9.32 42.55
CA GLU A 291 3.61 -10.73 42.86
C GLU A 291 4.70 -11.69 42.37
N GLY A 292 5.71 -11.20 41.64
CA GLY A 292 6.80 -12.01 41.09
C GLY A 292 6.38 -12.95 39.95
N VAL A 293 5.23 -12.68 39.32
CA VAL A 293 4.74 -13.41 38.13
C VAL A 293 5.54 -13.00 36.89
N LEU A 294 5.90 -11.72 36.80
CA LEU A 294 6.85 -11.19 35.83
C LEU A 294 8.20 -10.87 36.50
N PRO A 295 9.34 -11.12 35.84
CA PRO A 295 9.52 -11.74 34.52
C PRO A 295 9.23 -13.26 34.55
N THR A 296 8.73 -13.79 33.43
CA THR A 296 8.47 -15.23 33.27
C THR A 296 9.73 -15.97 32.81
N VAL A 297 9.77 -17.30 32.98
CA VAL A 297 10.89 -18.14 32.53
C VAL A 297 10.72 -18.60 31.08
N ASP A 298 9.48 -18.71 30.61
CA ASP A 298 9.16 -19.28 29.29
C ASP A 298 7.89 -18.66 28.67
N LYS A 299 7.70 -18.97 27.37
CA LYS A 299 6.54 -18.51 26.60
C LYS A 299 5.21 -19.06 27.12
N ARG A 300 5.23 -20.19 27.85
CA ARG A 300 4.02 -20.84 28.37
C ARG A 300 3.46 -20.06 29.55
N ASN A 301 4.32 -19.58 30.45
CA ASN A 301 3.94 -18.67 31.53
C ASN A 301 3.67 -17.27 31.00
N GLY A 302 4.37 -16.84 29.95
CA GLY A 302 4.02 -15.65 29.17
C GLY A 302 2.55 -15.67 28.73
N LYS A 303 2.08 -16.77 28.13
CA LYS A 303 0.67 -16.88 27.73
C LYS A 303 -0.32 -16.61 28.87
N LYS A 304 -0.01 -17.03 30.10
CA LYS A 304 -0.87 -16.78 31.27
C LYS A 304 -0.94 -15.28 31.60
N VAL A 305 0.20 -14.59 31.55
CA VAL A 305 0.25 -13.12 31.71
C VAL A 305 -0.62 -12.44 30.65
N LEU A 306 -0.51 -12.88 29.39
CA LEU A 306 -1.32 -12.34 28.30
C LEU A 306 -2.83 -12.56 28.52
N ASP A 307 -3.22 -13.75 29.00
CA ASP A 307 -4.62 -14.07 29.28
C ASP A 307 -5.18 -13.22 30.45
N VAL A 308 -4.37 -12.94 31.48
CA VAL A 308 -4.76 -12.05 32.60
C VAL A 308 -5.06 -10.64 32.08
N ILE A 309 -4.15 -10.07 31.28
CA ILE A 309 -4.32 -8.73 30.71
C ILE A 309 -5.53 -8.69 29.77
N ARG A 310 -5.74 -9.72 28.95
CA ARG A 310 -6.92 -9.82 28.08
C ARG A 310 -8.21 -9.72 28.89
N ASN A 311 -8.30 -10.47 29.99
CA ASN A 311 -9.54 -10.54 30.77
C ASN A 311 -9.93 -9.17 31.34
N ILE A 312 -8.96 -8.39 31.83
CA ILE A 312 -9.20 -7.04 32.39
C ILE A 312 -9.68 -6.06 31.33
N ILE A 313 -9.23 -6.22 30.09
CA ILE A 313 -9.59 -5.32 28.99
C ILE A 313 -10.91 -5.75 28.32
N SER A 314 -11.37 -6.97 28.58
CA SER A 314 -12.61 -7.53 28.02
C SER A 314 -13.81 -7.47 28.97
N GLU A 315 -13.62 -6.97 30.21
CA GLU A 315 -14.67 -6.70 31.21
C GLU A 315 -15.19 -5.26 31.08
#